data_AF-A0A5N8T8M5-F1
#
_entry.id   AF-A0A5N8T8M5-F1
#
_cell.length_a   1.000
_cell.length_b   1.000
_cell.length_c   1.000
_cell.angle_alpha   90.00
_cell.angle_beta   90.00
_cell.angle_gamma   90.00
#
_symmetry.space_group_name_H-M   'P 1'
#
loop_
_entity.id
_entity.type
_entity.pdbx_description
1 polymer ?
#
loop_
_entity_poly.entity_id
_entity_poly.type
_entity_poly.pdbx_seq_one_letter_code
_entity_poly.pdbx_strand_id
1 'polypeptide(L)' 'MILQKLKASVSQAGVISRTDLANQYGISPDGIEAMMATWVKRGVIIRQSGRKDPQDIHYRLAHQNEIQCFSMI' A
#
# COMPACT_ATOMS: atom_id res chain seq x y z
N MET A 1 0.16 10.12 13.55
CA MET A 1 1.00 10.63 12.43
C MET A 1 0.34 10.31 11.08
N ILE A 2 0.63 11.08 10.02
CA ILE A 2 0.06 10.93 8.66
C ILE A 2 0.14 9.48 8.12
N LEU A 3 1.21 8.75 8.47
CA LEU A 3 1.40 7.34 8.14
C LEU A 3 0.24 6.45 8.63
N GLN A 4 -0.19 6.60 9.88
CA GLN A 4 -1.30 5.79 10.41
C GLN A 4 -2.62 6.11 9.72
N LYS A 5 -2.82 7.37 9.28
CA LYS A 5 -4.00 7.78 8.51
C LYS A 5 -4.01 7.12 7.13
N LEU A 6 -2.88 7.14 6.42
CA LEU A 6 -2.71 6.46 5.13
C LEU A 6 -3.07 4.97 5.23
N LYS A 7 -2.51 4.27 6.23
CA LYS A 7 -2.83 2.86 6.49
C LYS A 7 -4.32 2.67 6.81
N ALA A 8 -4.92 3.56 7.61
CA ALA A 8 -6.33 3.50 7.94
C ALA A 8 -7.23 3.73 6.70
N SER A 9 -6.86 4.61 5.78
CA SER A 9 -7.56 4.78 4.49
C SER A 9 -7.51 3.51 3.67
N VAL A 10 -6.35 2.87 3.55
CA VAL A 10 -6.22 1.58 2.84
C VAL A 10 -7.07 0.50 3.51
N SER A 11 -7.13 0.50 4.85
CA SER A 11 -7.96 -0.44 5.61
C SER A 11 -9.46 -0.23 5.42
N GLN A 12 -9.91 1.02 5.31
CA GLN A 12 -11.33 1.36 5.15
C GLN A 12 -11.80 1.18 3.71
N ALA A 13 -10.95 1.53 2.73
CA ALA A 13 -11.24 1.35 1.31
C ALA A 13 -11.06 -0.12 0.86
N GLY A 14 -10.25 -0.90 1.56
CA GLY A 14 -9.88 -2.28 1.20
C GLY A 14 -8.79 -2.33 0.12
N VAL A 15 -9.04 -1.67 -1.01
CA VAL A 15 -8.08 -1.47 -2.12
C VAL A 15 -8.10 0.00 -2.50
N ILE A 16 -6.92 0.62 -2.63
CA ILE A 16 -6.79 2.02 -3.04
C ILE A 16 -5.58 2.20 -3.93
N SER A 17 -5.69 3.03 -4.97
CA SER A 17 -4.57 3.31 -5.86
C SER A 17 -3.60 4.33 -5.26
N ARG A 18 -2.34 4.26 -5.69
CA ARG A 18 -1.29 5.21 -5.30
C ARG A 18 -1.66 6.64 -5.66
N THR A 19 -2.27 6.83 -6.84
CA THR A 19 -2.74 8.12 -7.34
C THR A 19 -3.93 8.65 -6.55
N ASP A 20 -4.83 7.79 -6.10
CA ASP A 20 -5.95 8.20 -5.25
C ASP A 20 -5.47 8.68 -3.88
N LEU A 21 -4.57 7.91 -3.25
CA LEU A 21 -3.89 8.33 -2.01
C LEU A 21 -3.12 9.65 -2.19
N ALA A 22 -2.39 9.79 -3.30
CA ALA A 22 -1.64 11.00 -3.61
C ALA A 22 -2.55 12.23 -3.68
N ASN A 23 -3.68 12.12 -4.40
CA ASN A 23 -4.66 13.19 -4.51
C ASN A 23 -5.38 13.48 -3.19
N GLN A 24 -5.82 12.44 -2.47
CA GLN A 24 -6.57 12.57 -1.23
C GLN A 24 -5.76 13.26 -0.12
N TYR A 25 -4.45 13.00 -0.08
CA TYR A 25 -3.55 13.55 0.93
C TYR A 25 -2.70 14.73 0.44
N GLY A 26 -2.77 15.08 -0.85
CA GLY A 26 -1.93 16.12 -1.45
C GLY A 26 -0.43 15.79 -1.43
N ILE A 27 -0.07 14.51 -1.54
CA ILE A 27 1.31 14.01 -1.47
C ILE A 27 1.70 13.46 -2.84
N SER A 28 2.95 13.66 -3.27
CA SER A 28 3.44 13.08 -4.51
C SER A 28 3.34 11.54 -4.51
N PRO A 29 3.08 10.90 -5.67
CA PRO A 29 3.00 9.44 -5.77
C PRO A 29 4.24 8.72 -5.21
N ASP A 30 5.43 9.25 -5.46
CA ASP A 30 6.70 8.76 -4.88
C ASP A 30 6.74 8.88 -3.35
N GLY A 31 6.18 9.96 -2.79
CA GLY A 31 6.09 10.14 -1.35
C GLY A 31 5.16 9.11 -0.71
N ILE A 32 4.01 8.85 -1.34
CA ILE A 32 3.10 7.77 -0.93
C ILE A 32 3.81 6.43 -1.01
N GLU A 33 4.56 6.17 -2.09
CA GLU A 33 5.28 4.92 -2.28
C GLU A 33 6.37 4.71 -1.22
N ALA A 34 7.15 5.75 -0.90
CA ALA A 34 8.15 5.72 0.16
C ALA A 34 7.52 5.44 1.54
N MET A 35 6.35 6.05 1.82
CA MET A 35 5.61 5.79 3.07
C MET A 35 5.05 4.36 3.09
N MET A 36 4.43 3.92 1.99
CA MET A 36 3.86 2.58 1.84
C MET A 36 4.93 1.48 1.92
N ALA A 37 6.14 1.73 1.41
CA ALA A 37 7.24 0.77 1.35
C ALA A 37 7.58 0.18 2.72
N THR A 38 7.43 0.95 3.80
CA THR A 38 7.68 0.45 5.16
C THR A 38 6.70 -0.65 5.56
N TRP A 39 5.41 -0.51 5.21
CA TRP A 39 4.41 -1.56 5.50
C TRP A 39 4.46 -2.70 4.51
N VAL A 40 4.82 -2.42 3.25
CA VAL A 40 5.07 -3.47 2.25
C VAL A 40 6.20 -4.38 2.70
N LYS A 41 7.34 -3.81 3.14
CA LYS A 41 8.46 -4.58 3.71
C LYS A 41 8.07 -5.36 4.96
N ARG A 42 7.15 -4.84 5.77
CA ARG A 42 6.62 -5.50 6.96
C ARG A 42 5.54 -6.55 6.65
N GLY A 43 5.15 -6.71 5.38
CA GLY A 43 4.07 -7.61 4.97
C GLY A 43 2.68 -7.18 5.41
N VAL A 44 2.49 -5.93 5.86
CA VAL A 44 1.18 -5.42 6.32
C VAL A 44 0.31 -4.94 5.16
N ILE A 45 0.95 -4.44 4.09
CA ILE A 45 0.28 -3.96 2.87
C ILE A 45 0.86 -4.70 1.68
N ILE A 46 0.00 -5.18 0.78
CA ILE A 46 0.41 -5.77 -0.49
C ILE A 46 0.32 -4.68 -1.56
N ARG A 47 1.41 -4.51 -2.31
CA ARG A 47 1.49 -3.68 -3.52
C ARG A 47 1.15 -4.55 -4.73
N GLN A 48 0.16 -4.14 -5.51
CA GLN A 48 -0.21 -4.79 -6.76
C GLN A 48 -0.08 -3.78 -7.90
N SER A 49 0.63 -4.15 -8.96
CA SER A 49 0.64 -3.37 -10.20
C SER A 49 -0.44 -3.88 -11.14
N GLY A 50 -1.17 -2.96 -11.78
CA GLY A 50 -2.18 -3.26 -12.77
C GLY A 50 -1.61 -4.05 -13.94
N ARG A 51 -2.44 -4.92 -14.52
CA ARG A 51 -2.02 -5.78 -15.65
C ARG A 51 -1.78 -5.00 -16.94
N LYS A 52 -2.42 -3.83 -17.08
CA LYS A 52 -2.39 -2.98 -18.28
C LYS A 52 -1.31 -1.91 -18.23
N ASP A 53 -1.02 -1.39 -17.04
CA ASP A 53 -0.12 -0.27 -16.87
C ASP A 53 0.71 -0.43 -15.58
N PRO A 54 2.05 -0.39 -15.68
CA PRO A 54 2.93 -0.55 -14.52
C PRO A 54 2.89 0.64 -13.55
N GLN A 55 2.34 1.79 -13.96
CA GLN A 55 2.15 2.97 -13.10
C GLN A 55 0.82 2.90 -12.32
N ASP A 56 -0.10 2.02 -12.71
CA ASP A 56 -1.35 1.74 -12.01
C ASP A 56 -1.06 0.85 -10.78
N ILE A 57 -0.64 1.48 -9.70
CA ILE A 57 -0.26 0.79 -8.46
C ILE A 57 -1.40 0.85 -7.46
N HIS A 58 -1.77 -0.31 -6.94
CA HIS A 58 -2.85 -0.51 -5.98
C HIS A 58 -2.28 -1.07 -4.69
N TYR A 59 -2.74 -0.54 -3.57
CA TYR A 59 -2.41 -1.00 -2.24
C TYR A 59 -3.62 -1.65 -1.61
N ARG A 60 -3.41 -2.83 -1.04
CA ARG A 60 -4.40 -3.51 -0.20
C ARG A 60 -3.80 -3.93 1.12
N LEU A 61 -4.62 -4.10 2.15
CA LEU A 61 -4.15 -4.77 3.36
C LEU A 61 -3.79 -6.23 3.06
N ALA A 62 -2.66 -6.67 3.59
CA ALA A 62 -2.36 -8.09 3.65
C ALA A 62 -3.36 -8.74 4.61
N HIS A 63 -4.11 -9.73 4.13
CA HIS A 63 -4.91 -10.54 5.03
C HIS A 63 -3.96 -11.38 5.90
N GLN A 64 -4.31 -11.59 7.18
CA GLN A 64 -3.46 -12.30 8.16
C GLN A 64 -3.01 -13.71 7.71
N ASN A 65 -3.68 -14.30 6.72
CA ASN A 65 -3.35 -15.61 6.16
C ASN A 65 -2.24 -15.60 5.07
N GLU A 66 -1.77 -14.44 4.58
CA GLU A 66 -0.78 -14.37 3.49
C GLU A 66 0.66 -14.08 3.96
N ILE A 67 0.87 -13.72 5.23
CA ILE A 67 2.20 -13.34 5.78
C ILE A 67 2.99 -14.56 6.30
N GLN A 68 2.51 -15.78 6.05
CA GLN A 68 3.16 -17.00 6.55
C GLN A 68 4.32 -17.50 5.67
N CYS A 69 4.75 -16.76 4.65
CA CYS A 69 5.75 -17.24 3.67
C CYS A 69 7.12 -16.54 3.72
N PHE A 70 7.41 -15.66 4.69
CA PHE A 70 8.70 -14.94 4.74
C PHE A 70 9.58 -15.24 5.96
N SER A 71 9.35 -16.36 6.64
CA SER A 71 10.23 -16.83 7.73
C SER A 71 10.73 -18.23 7.46
N MET A 72 11.56 -18.41 6.43
CA MET A 72 12.49 -19.54 6.37
C MET A 72 13.72 -19.18 5.54
N ILE A 73 14.69 -18.55 6.19
CA ILE A 73 16.13 -18.59 5.88
C ILE A 73 16.90 -18.47 7.18
#